data_AF-A0A1G2SD02-F1
#
_entry.id   AF-A0A1G2SD02-F1
#
_cell.length_a   1.000
_cell.length_b   1.000
_cell.length_c   1.000
_cell.angle_alpha   90.00
_cell.angle_beta   90.00
_cell.angle_gamma   90.00
#
_symmetry.space_group_name_H-M   'P 1'
#
loop_
_entity.id
_entity.type
_entity.pdbx_description
1 polymer ?
#
loop_
_entity_poly.entity_id
_entity_poly.type
_entity_poly.pdbx_seq_one_letter_code
_entity_poly.pdbx_strand_id
1 'polypeptide(L)'
;MSGTVSIIYPRIGEKIQVVHSTYGYASGYRKPKSIPEQVNTLCGVFPHITRELLGTSTTTKPVPAFAEGLFVIPHWGLIAQTYASAVLAALEELEAVRGSKICKYYRGEIGSENFRRNFNTERALRSIHGGDEDWWHKVFTIPAQFGIQYRGASSHWAKRTFTKCEFGLGLFEVIIMLITHPERLSCNDDLWIECPGDSYSFTPDNDPLSTPFLNIIDGEIGVGTVPTYEPGARYGSATLFLP
;
A
#
# COMPACT_ATOMS: atom_id res chain seq x y z
N MET A 1 11.17 -7.33 -24.41
CA MET A 1 11.34 -5.87 -24.22
C MET A 1 10.02 -5.19 -24.56
N SER A 2 9.16 -4.89 -23.58
CA SER A 2 8.06 -3.96 -23.80
C SER A 2 8.62 -2.55 -23.68
N GLY A 3 8.72 -1.84 -24.80
CA GLY A 3 9.25 -0.46 -24.80
C GLY A 3 8.39 0.47 -23.96
N THR A 4 9.02 1.37 -23.22
CA THR A 4 8.35 2.48 -22.54
C THR A 4 7.72 3.39 -23.58
N VAL A 5 6.45 3.74 -23.38
CA VAL A 5 5.70 4.67 -24.22
C VAL A 5 5.33 5.91 -23.42
N SER A 6 5.26 7.05 -24.09
CA SER A 6 4.71 8.26 -23.48
C SER A 6 3.22 8.36 -23.79
N ILE A 7 2.41 8.53 -22.75
CA ILE A 7 0.97 8.79 -22.89
C ILE A 7 0.61 10.11 -22.25
N ILE A 8 -0.47 10.74 -22.71
CA ILE A 8 -1.12 11.82 -21.96
C ILE A 8 -2.05 11.15 -20.96
N TYR A 9 -1.80 11.33 -19.67
CA TYR A 9 -2.64 10.74 -18.64
C TYR A 9 -3.99 11.47 -18.60
N PRO A 10 -5.12 10.81 -18.93
CA PRO A 10 -6.39 11.50 -19.18
C PRO A 10 -6.90 12.33 -18.00
N ARG A 11 -6.52 11.96 -16.77
CA ARG A 11 -7.02 12.58 -15.54
C ARG A 11 -6.50 13.99 -15.30
N ILE A 12 -5.28 14.30 -15.72
CA ILE A 12 -4.64 15.60 -15.48
C ILE A 12 -4.03 16.23 -16.73
N GLY A 13 -4.03 15.53 -17.87
CA GLY A 13 -3.49 16.04 -19.13
C GLY A 13 -1.95 16.07 -19.19
N GLU A 14 -1.25 15.53 -18.20
CA GLU A 14 0.21 15.46 -18.20
C GLU A 14 0.74 14.28 -19.01
N LYS A 15 1.89 14.50 -19.68
CA LYS A 15 2.62 13.44 -20.36
C LYS A 15 3.40 12.61 -19.33
N ILE A 16 3.13 11.32 -19.28
CA ILE A 16 3.83 10.36 -18.42
C ILE A 16 4.47 9.25 -19.21
N GLN A 17 5.49 8.60 -18.63
CA GLN A 17 6.05 7.37 -19.17
C GLN A 17 5.40 6.16 -18.51
N VAL A 18 4.95 5.22 -19.35
CA VAL A 18 4.38 3.95 -18.92
C VAL A 18 4.90 2.82 -19.79
N VAL A 19 4.85 1.61 -19.27
CA VAL A 19 4.99 0.38 -20.03
C VAL A 19 3.61 -0.23 -20.19
N HIS A 20 3.30 -0.78 -21.37
CA HIS A 20 2.05 -1.49 -21.58
C HIS A 20 1.92 -2.66 -20.58
N SER A 21 0.82 -2.68 -19.83
CA SER A 21 0.54 -3.69 -18.81
C SER A 21 -0.80 -4.36 -19.04
N THR A 22 -0.78 -5.68 -19.12
CA THR A 22 -1.95 -6.56 -19.12
C THR A 22 -2.22 -7.18 -17.75
N TYR A 23 -1.39 -6.88 -16.75
CA TYR A 23 -1.52 -7.44 -15.40
C TYR A 23 -2.71 -6.81 -14.68
N GLY A 24 -3.41 -7.63 -13.92
CA GLY A 24 -4.62 -7.27 -13.18
C GLY A 24 -4.72 -8.07 -11.90
N TYR A 25 -5.95 -8.39 -11.47
CA TYR A 25 -6.20 -9.19 -10.27
C TYR A 25 -6.63 -10.61 -10.68
N ALA A 26 -5.66 -11.35 -11.21
CA ALA A 26 -5.82 -12.69 -11.76
C ALA A 26 -6.23 -13.71 -10.69
N SER A 27 -5.82 -13.48 -9.44
CA SER A 27 -6.13 -14.33 -8.29
C SER A 27 -7.61 -14.35 -7.86
N GLY A 28 -8.46 -13.52 -8.47
CA GLY A 28 -9.90 -13.51 -8.18
C GLY A 28 -10.37 -12.37 -7.26
N TYR A 29 -9.46 -11.51 -6.76
CA TYR A 29 -9.87 -10.28 -6.09
C TYR A 29 -10.71 -9.39 -7.05
N ARG A 30 -11.82 -8.85 -6.55
CA ARG A 30 -12.77 -8.02 -7.33
C ARG A 30 -13.12 -6.70 -6.67
N LYS A 31 -13.27 -6.71 -5.35
CA LYS A 31 -13.59 -5.56 -4.52
C LYS A 31 -13.15 -5.85 -3.08
N PRO A 32 -12.98 -4.81 -2.24
CA PRO A 32 -12.72 -5.01 -0.82
C PRO A 32 -13.86 -5.79 -0.15
N LYS A 33 -13.51 -6.63 0.82
CA LYS A 33 -14.43 -7.29 1.74
C LYS A 33 -15.18 -6.24 2.55
N SER A 34 -16.30 -6.64 3.15
CA SER A 34 -17.07 -5.73 3.98
C SER A 34 -16.26 -5.27 5.20
N ILE A 35 -16.56 -4.08 5.72
CA ILE A 35 -15.92 -3.55 6.93
C ILE A 35 -15.96 -4.56 8.10
N PRO A 36 -17.09 -5.24 8.40
CA PRO A 36 -17.12 -6.27 9.43
C PRO A 36 -16.19 -7.46 9.19
N GLU A 37 -16.03 -7.90 7.94
CA GLU A 37 -15.10 -8.99 7.60
C GLU A 37 -13.65 -8.56 7.83
N GLN A 38 -13.27 -7.37 7.35
CA GLN A 38 -11.93 -6.83 7.56
C GLN A 38 -11.63 -6.67 9.06
N VAL A 39 -12.57 -6.10 9.83
CA VAL A 39 -12.51 -5.99 11.30
C VAL A 39 -12.28 -7.34 11.96
N ASN A 40 -13.07 -8.36 11.60
CA ASN A 40 -12.96 -9.69 12.20
C ASN A 40 -11.60 -10.32 11.91
N THR A 41 -11.07 -10.16 10.70
CA THR A 41 -9.71 -10.61 10.37
C THR A 41 -8.67 -9.87 11.22
N LEU A 42 -8.75 -8.55 11.33
CA LEU A 42 -7.78 -7.77 12.12
C LEU A 42 -7.80 -8.12 13.61
N CYS A 43 -8.97 -8.30 14.22
CA CYS A 43 -9.07 -8.72 15.62
C CYS A 43 -8.50 -10.13 15.84
N GLY A 44 -8.59 -11.01 14.83
CA GLY A 44 -8.02 -12.36 14.89
C GLY A 44 -6.50 -12.38 14.77
N VAL A 45 -5.94 -11.47 13.96
CA VAL A 45 -4.50 -11.37 13.69
C VAL A 45 -3.78 -10.52 14.74
N PHE A 46 -4.39 -9.44 15.20
CA PHE A 46 -3.83 -8.49 16.16
C PHE A 46 -4.70 -8.46 17.43
N PRO A 47 -4.42 -9.29 18.45
CA PRO A 47 -5.30 -9.43 19.62
C PRO A 47 -5.48 -8.14 20.45
N HIS A 48 -4.54 -7.21 20.34
CA HIS A 48 -4.61 -5.91 21.00
C HIS A 48 -5.54 -4.91 20.28
N ILE A 49 -5.92 -5.18 19.04
CA ILE A 49 -6.91 -4.40 18.29
C ILE A 49 -8.30 -4.93 18.64
N THR A 50 -8.98 -4.25 19.55
CA THR A 50 -10.33 -4.62 19.99
C THR A 50 -11.42 -3.95 19.15
N ARG A 51 -12.63 -4.53 19.16
CA ARG A 51 -13.82 -3.92 18.53
C ARG A 51 -14.18 -2.54 19.10
N GLU A 52 -13.76 -2.25 20.31
CA GLU A 52 -13.93 -0.95 20.95
C GLU A 52 -13.04 0.12 20.31
N LEU A 53 -11.76 -0.22 20.04
CA LEU A 53 -10.80 0.66 19.32
C LEU A 53 -11.20 0.91 17.87
N LEU A 54 -11.97 0.00 17.27
CA LEU A 54 -12.47 0.12 15.91
C LEU A 54 -13.56 1.20 15.79
N GLY A 55 -14.23 1.54 16.89
CA GLY A 55 -15.31 2.52 16.95
C GLY A 55 -16.46 2.20 15.97
N THR A 56 -17.56 2.94 16.05
CA THR A 56 -18.62 2.91 15.03
C THR A 56 -18.25 3.73 13.79
N SER A 57 -16.98 3.68 13.35
CA SER A 57 -16.55 4.29 12.08
C SER A 57 -17.01 3.45 10.87
N THR A 58 -18.29 3.05 10.93
CA THR A 58 -19.14 2.53 9.87
C THR A 58 -19.92 3.67 9.21
N THR A 59 -19.43 4.91 9.29
CA THR A 59 -19.98 5.99 8.47
C THR A 59 -19.72 5.61 7.02
N THR A 60 -20.81 5.42 6.28
CA THR A 60 -20.85 5.21 4.83
C THR A 60 -20.31 6.48 4.15
N LYS A 61 -19.00 6.66 4.17
CA LYS A 61 -18.34 7.69 3.38
C LYS A 61 -18.50 7.29 1.91
N PRO A 62 -18.86 8.23 1.02
CA PRO A 62 -18.85 7.94 -0.41
C PRO A 62 -17.45 7.47 -0.80
N VAL A 63 -17.37 6.38 -1.56
CA VAL A 63 -16.11 5.89 -2.11
C VAL A 63 -15.74 6.83 -3.26
N PRO A 64 -14.63 7.57 -3.18
CA PRO A 64 -14.20 8.45 -4.27
C PRO A 64 -14.01 7.66 -5.56
N ALA A 65 -14.16 8.34 -6.70
CA ALA A 65 -13.85 7.73 -7.98
C ALA A 65 -12.43 7.14 -7.97
N PHE A 66 -12.25 5.98 -8.58
CA PHE A 66 -10.99 5.24 -8.70
C PHE A 66 -10.48 4.54 -7.43
N ALA A 67 -11.07 4.81 -6.26
CA ALA A 67 -10.90 3.91 -5.12
C ALA A 67 -11.62 2.59 -5.41
N GLU A 68 -11.00 1.46 -5.04
CA GLU A 68 -11.63 0.14 -5.15
C GLU A 68 -12.69 -0.08 -4.07
N GLY A 69 -12.57 0.64 -2.96
CA GLY A 69 -13.51 0.63 -1.86
C GLY A 69 -12.85 1.10 -0.59
N LEU A 70 -13.47 0.74 0.53
CA LEU A 70 -13.03 1.11 1.86
C LEU A 70 -12.20 -0.01 2.49
N PHE A 71 -11.08 0.35 3.10
CA PHE A 71 -10.19 -0.54 3.82
C PHE A 71 -10.05 -0.12 5.28
N VAL A 72 -10.09 -1.09 6.18
CA VAL A 72 -9.89 -0.90 7.62
C VAL A 72 -8.40 -1.05 7.92
N ILE A 73 -7.78 0.01 8.44
CA ILE A 73 -6.35 0.11 8.68
C ILE A 73 -6.13 0.58 10.13
N PRO A 74 -5.42 -0.19 10.97
CA PRO A 74 -5.02 0.31 12.28
C PRO A 74 -3.89 1.33 12.13
N HIS A 75 -3.84 2.31 13.03
CA HIS A 75 -2.64 3.12 13.12
C HIS A 75 -1.44 2.24 13.47
N TRP A 76 -0.31 2.42 12.78
CA TRP A 76 0.89 1.61 12.97
C TRP A 76 1.40 1.63 14.43
N GLY A 77 1.15 2.73 15.15
CA GLY A 77 1.50 2.91 16.55
C GLY A 77 0.73 2.01 17.53
N LEU A 78 -0.36 1.36 17.08
CA LEU A 78 -1.02 0.30 17.86
C LEU A 78 -0.20 -0.98 17.89
N ILE A 79 0.67 -1.19 16.89
CA ILE A 79 1.42 -2.44 16.69
C ILE A 79 2.85 -2.32 17.22
N ALA A 80 3.52 -1.19 17.00
CA ALA A 80 4.89 -1.00 17.47
C ALA A 80 5.23 0.47 17.77
N GLN A 81 6.33 0.67 18.48
CA GLN A 81 6.82 2.01 18.88
C GLN A 81 7.36 2.85 17.72
N THR A 82 7.80 2.21 16.63
CA THR A 82 8.31 2.90 15.44
C THR A 82 7.62 2.38 14.18
N TYR A 83 7.56 3.22 13.15
CA TYR A 83 6.96 2.84 11.87
C TYR A 83 7.65 1.63 11.22
N ALA A 84 8.99 1.59 11.24
CA ALA A 84 9.77 0.47 10.71
C ALA A 84 9.47 -0.83 11.46
N SER A 85 9.43 -0.80 12.79
CA SER A 85 9.07 -1.96 13.60
C SER A 85 7.63 -2.43 13.34
N ALA A 86 6.70 -1.51 13.11
CA ALA A 86 5.31 -1.84 12.79
C ALA A 86 5.18 -2.55 11.42
N VAL A 87 5.97 -2.11 10.42
CA VAL A 87 6.06 -2.79 9.12
C VAL A 87 6.60 -4.21 9.27
N LEU A 88 7.68 -4.40 10.05
CA LEU A 88 8.25 -5.72 10.29
C LEU A 88 7.26 -6.66 11.00
N ALA A 89 6.59 -6.18 12.04
CA ALA A 89 5.56 -6.95 12.74
C ALA A 89 4.38 -7.29 11.82
N ALA A 90 3.93 -6.36 10.98
CA ALA A 90 2.87 -6.63 10.01
C ALA A 90 3.30 -7.67 8.94
N LEU A 91 4.57 -7.67 8.51
CA LEU A 91 5.10 -8.70 7.61
C LEU A 91 5.08 -10.09 8.25
N GLU A 92 5.43 -10.20 9.54
CA GLU A 92 5.37 -11.47 10.29
C GLU A 92 3.93 -12.01 10.36
N GLU A 93 2.96 -11.12 10.61
CA GLU A 93 1.55 -11.50 10.59
C GLU A 93 1.06 -11.89 9.18
N LEU A 94 1.55 -11.21 8.14
CA LEU A 94 1.27 -11.60 6.76
C LEU A 94 1.85 -12.99 6.44
N GLU A 95 3.08 -13.31 6.88
CA GLU A 95 3.65 -14.66 6.76
C GLU A 95 2.76 -15.70 7.43
N ALA A 96 2.31 -15.43 8.66
CA ALA A 96 1.43 -16.33 9.41
C ALA A 96 0.08 -16.54 8.72
N VAL A 97 -0.55 -15.48 8.22
CA VAL A 97 -1.83 -15.54 7.49
C VAL A 97 -1.70 -16.28 6.17
N ARG A 98 -0.56 -16.17 5.49
CA ARG A 98 -0.30 -16.82 4.20
C ARG A 98 0.15 -18.26 4.34
N GLY A 99 0.70 -18.63 5.49
CA GLY A 99 1.30 -19.95 5.71
C GLY A 99 2.58 -20.16 4.90
N SER A 100 3.20 -19.08 4.41
CA SER A 100 4.40 -19.11 3.57
C SER A 100 5.35 -18.00 3.99
N LYS A 101 6.66 -18.27 3.92
CA LYS A 101 7.69 -17.28 4.21
C LYS A 101 7.65 -16.14 3.18
N ILE A 102 7.88 -14.91 3.62
CA ILE A 102 8.03 -13.77 2.72
C ILE A 102 9.49 -13.69 2.25
N CYS A 103 9.68 -13.66 0.94
CA CYS A 103 10.99 -13.44 0.33
C CYS A 103 11.40 -11.97 0.48
N LYS A 104 12.55 -11.71 1.09
CA LYS A 104 13.04 -10.36 1.33
C LYS A 104 14.12 -10.01 0.29
N TYR A 105 13.86 -9.00 -0.54
CA TYR A 105 14.72 -8.55 -1.64
C TYR A 105 15.36 -7.17 -1.39
N TYR A 106 15.24 -6.63 -0.18
CA TYR A 106 15.93 -5.40 0.21
C TYR A 106 17.43 -5.68 0.47
N ARG A 107 18.28 -4.67 0.27
CA ARG A 107 19.69 -4.73 0.71
C ARG A 107 19.79 -4.10 2.10
N GLY A 108 20.06 -4.89 3.13
CA GLY A 108 20.16 -4.43 4.53
C GLY A 108 18.97 -4.89 5.37
N GLU A 109 18.67 -4.20 6.46
CA GLU A 109 17.46 -4.41 7.28
C GLU A 109 16.51 -3.22 7.10
N ILE A 110 15.21 -3.38 7.32
CA ILE A 110 14.29 -2.24 7.36
C ILE A 110 14.49 -1.52 8.70
N GLY A 111 15.09 -0.34 8.68
CA GLY A 111 15.39 0.47 9.86
C GLY A 111 15.09 1.95 9.64
N SER A 112 15.12 2.72 10.73
CA SER A 112 14.79 4.16 10.69
C SER A 112 15.76 5.00 9.84
N GLU A 113 16.96 4.50 9.65
CA GLU A 113 18.05 5.11 8.89
C GLU A 113 17.82 5.03 7.37
N ASN A 114 17.19 3.96 6.88
CA ASN A 114 17.06 3.68 5.46
C ASN A 114 15.60 3.60 4.97
N PHE A 115 14.62 3.49 5.86
CA PHE A 115 13.21 3.35 5.51
C PHE A 115 12.37 4.46 6.17
N ARG A 116 11.63 5.20 5.34
CA ARG A 116 10.87 6.37 5.81
C ARG A 116 9.48 6.44 5.19
N ARG A 117 8.51 6.77 6.03
CA ARG A 117 7.18 7.21 5.61
C ARG A 117 7.25 8.57 4.93
N ASN A 118 6.56 8.74 3.81
CA ASN A 118 6.45 10.04 3.15
C ASN A 118 5.52 10.99 3.93
N PHE A 119 5.99 12.22 4.16
CA PHE A 119 5.28 13.24 4.92
C PHE A 119 3.87 13.53 4.41
N ASN A 120 3.67 13.53 3.08
CA ASN A 120 2.36 13.79 2.49
C ASN A 120 1.35 12.67 2.80
N THR A 121 1.81 11.42 2.83
CA THR A 121 0.97 10.27 3.19
C THR A 121 0.59 10.32 4.66
N GLU A 122 1.56 10.59 5.54
CA GLU A 122 1.32 10.77 6.97
C GLU A 122 0.29 11.88 7.24
N ARG A 123 0.46 13.03 6.56
CA ARG A 123 -0.48 14.15 6.68
C ARG A 123 -1.88 13.78 6.19
N ALA A 124 -2.00 13.06 5.08
CA ALA A 124 -3.29 12.62 4.55
C ALA A 124 -3.99 11.66 5.53
N LEU A 125 -3.28 10.67 6.05
CA LEU A 125 -3.80 9.76 7.08
C LEU A 125 -4.28 10.54 8.30
N ARG A 126 -3.45 11.45 8.83
CA ARG A 126 -3.83 12.34 9.94
C ARG A 126 -5.06 13.20 9.63
N SER A 127 -5.21 13.69 8.40
CA SER A 127 -6.42 14.45 7.98
C SER A 127 -7.67 13.58 7.97
N ILE A 128 -7.59 12.28 7.63
CA ILE A 128 -8.74 11.35 7.72
C ILE A 128 -9.23 11.24 9.18
N HIS A 129 -8.34 11.43 10.15
CA HIS A 129 -8.64 11.45 11.57
C HIS A 129 -9.18 12.80 12.10
N GLY A 130 -9.46 13.78 11.24
CA GLY A 130 -9.93 15.10 11.69
C GLY A 130 -8.92 15.89 12.52
N GLY A 131 -7.68 15.39 12.67
CA GLY A 131 -6.65 16.00 13.50
C GLY A 131 -6.74 15.69 15.00
N ASP A 132 -7.56 14.71 15.42
CA ASP A 132 -7.74 14.31 16.81
C ASP A 132 -6.40 14.06 17.55
N GLU A 133 -6.30 14.49 18.80
CA GLU A 133 -5.08 14.35 19.62
C GLU A 133 -4.67 12.88 19.84
N ASP A 134 -5.64 11.96 19.87
CA ASP A 134 -5.43 10.52 20.10
C ASP A 134 -5.45 9.66 18.83
N TRP A 135 -5.26 10.25 17.65
CA TRP A 135 -5.35 9.52 16.36
C TRP A 135 -4.39 8.33 16.25
N TRP A 136 -3.28 8.38 16.99
CA TRP A 136 -2.23 7.36 17.04
C TRP A 136 -2.65 6.05 17.74
N HIS A 137 -3.83 6.03 18.38
CA HIS A 137 -4.45 4.88 19.02
C HIS A 137 -5.74 4.40 18.31
N LYS A 138 -5.96 4.79 17.06
CA LYS A 138 -7.22 4.51 16.35
C LYS A 138 -7.05 3.52 15.22
N VAL A 139 -8.15 2.84 14.89
CA VAL A 139 -8.33 2.16 13.62
C VAL A 139 -9.25 2.99 12.75
N PHE A 140 -9.01 2.99 11.45
CA PHE A 140 -9.68 3.91 10.54
C PHE A 140 -10.00 3.26 9.21
N THR A 141 -11.03 3.80 8.57
CA THR A 141 -11.51 3.36 7.27
C THR A 141 -11.03 4.34 6.20
N ILE A 142 -10.20 3.88 5.26
CA ILE A 142 -9.70 4.70 4.14
C ILE A 142 -10.26 4.21 2.81
N PRO A 143 -10.67 5.11 1.89
CA PRO A 143 -10.82 4.74 0.50
C PRO A 143 -9.44 4.53 -0.14
N ALA A 144 -9.23 3.38 -0.78
CA ALA A 144 -7.93 3.02 -1.35
C ALA A 144 -8.05 2.09 -2.55
N GLN A 145 -6.92 1.84 -3.24
CA GLN A 145 -6.77 0.90 -4.35
C GLN A 145 -5.36 0.28 -4.38
N PHE A 146 -5.24 -0.94 -4.92
CA PHE A 146 -4.00 -1.75 -4.88
C PHE A 146 -2.99 -1.49 -6.00
N GLY A 147 -3.28 -0.56 -6.91
CA GLY A 147 -2.38 -0.08 -7.94
C GLY A 147 -2.90 -0.14 -9.38
N ILE A 148 -4.11 -0.67 -9.63
CA ILE A 148 -4.60 -0.94 -10.99
C ILE A 148 -4.67 0.31 -11.89
N GLN A 149 -4.90 1.48 -11.29
CA GLN A 149 -4.98 2.76 -11.99
C GLN A 149 -3.64 3.24 -12.56
N TYR A 150 -2.55 2.80 -11.95
CA TYR A 150 -1.19 3.20 -12.30
C TYR A 150 -0.37 2.03 -12.81
N ARG A 151 -1.03 0.95 -13.24
CA ARG A 151 -0.30 -0.21 -13.76
C ARG A 151 0.59 0.19 -14.93
N GLY A 152 1.82 -0.30 -14.92
CA GLY A 152 2.81 0.03 -15.94
C GLY A 152 3.47 1.41 -15.79
N ALA A 153 3.00 2.28 -14.90
CA ALA A 153 3.70 3.50 -14.52
C ALA A 153 4.68 3.20 -13.37
N SER A 154 5.76 3.97 -13.27
CA SER A 154 6.59 3.96 -12.07
C SER A 154 5.96 4.82 -10.96
N SER A 155 6.38 4.63 -9.71
CA SER A 155 5.92 5.46 -8.60
C SER A 155 6.15 6.96 -8.79
N HIS A 156 7.24 7.37 -9.44
CA HIS A 156 7.48 8.76 -9.82
C HIS A 156 6.37 9.30 -10.74
N TRP A 157 6.06 8.58 -11.81
CA TRP A 157 5.05 9.00 -12.78
C TRP A 157 3.64 8.93 -12.21
N ALA A 158 3.33 7.90 -11.42
CA ALA A 158 2.07 7.79 -10.71
C ALA A 158 1.84 9.01 -9.81
N LYS A 159 2.82 9.38 -8.98
CA LYS A 159 2.75 10.54 -8.07
C LYS A 159 2.45 11.85 -8.79
N ARG A 160 2.95 12.04 -10.01
CA ARG A 160 2.66 13.24 -10.82
C ARG A 160 1.21 13.30 -11.28
N THR A 161 0.54 12.16 -11.36
CA THR A 161 -0.85 12.04 -11.84
C THR A 161 -1.91 12.00 -10.75
N PHE A 162 -1.48 11.96 -9.48
CA PHE A 162 -2.39 11.99 -8.35
C PHE A 162 -3.21 13.28 -8.37
N THR A 163 -4.50 13.17 -8.09
CA THR A 163 -5.29 14.37 -7.79
C THR A 163 -4.89 14.97 -6.46
N LYS A 164 -5.36 16.20 -6.17
CA LYS A 164 -5.14 16.87 -4.88
C LYS A 164 -5.58 16.04 -3.66
N CYS A 165 -6.53 15.13 -3.83
CA CYS A 165 -7.06 14.28 -2.77
C CYS A 165 -6.50 12.85 -2.82
N GLU A 166 -5.40 12.60 -3.54
CA GLU A 166 -4.84 11.25 -3.68
C GLU A 166 -3.38 11.20 -3.23
N PHE A 167 -3.07 10.15 -2.48
CA PHE A 167 -1.77 10.00 -1.84
C PHE A 167 -1.29 8.56 -1.98
N GLY A 168 0.02 8.37 -2.06
CA GLY A 168 0.61 7.05 -2.11
C GLY A 168 0.43 6.30 -0.80
N LEU A 169 0.10 5.02 -0.85
CA LEU A 169 0.07 4.14 0.32
C LEU A 169 1.47 3.63 0.66
N GLY A 170 1.76 3.49 1.94
CA GLY A 170 3.00 2.87 2.39
C GLY A 170 2.87 1.36 2.52
N LEU A 171 4.00 0.74 2.77
CA LEU A 171 4.15 -0.70 2.87
C LEU A 171 3.28 -1.26 4.00
N PHE A 172 3.22 -0.56 5.14
CA PHE A 172 2.38 -0.96 6.27
C PHE A 172 0.91 -1.12 5.88
N GLU A 173 0.29 -0.08 5.28
CA GLU A 173 -1.12 -0.17 4.92
C GLU A 173 -1.37 -1.27 3.89
N VAL A 174 -0.50 -1.39 2.89
CA VAL A 174 -0.66 -2.41 1.86
C VAL A 174 -0.57 -3.82 2.47
N ILE A 175 0.31 -4.06 3.44
CA ILE A 175 0.38 -5.32 4.17
C ILE A 175 -0.93 -5.60 4.91
N ILE A 176 -1.47 -4.61 5.64
CA ILE A 176 -2.77 -4.76 6.32
C ILE A 176 -3.90 -5.07 5.31
N MET A 177 -3.90 -4.40 4.15
CA MET A 177 -4.85 -4.68 3.08
C MET A 177 -4.69 -6.12 2.55
N LEU A 178 -3.47 -6.65 2.42
CA LEU A 178 -3.20 -8.03 2.01
C LEU A 178 -3.53 -9.09 3.08
N ILE A 179 -3.42 -8.75 4.36
CA ILE A 179 -3.86 -9.59 5.48
C ILE A 179 -5.39 -9.77 5.45
N THR A 180 -6.12 -8.68 5.22
CA THR A 180 -7.59 -8.69 5.17
C THR A 180 -8.14 -9.27 3.86
N HIS A 181 -7.35 -9.21 2.78
CA HIS A 181 -7.67 -9.71 1.45
C HIS A 181 -6.63 -10.75 1.00
N PRO A 182 -6.57 -11.92 1.65
CA PRO A 182 -5.63 -12.99 1.30
C PRO A 182 -5.83 -13.50 -0.13
N GLU A 183 -6.95 -13.23 -0.79
CA GLU A 183 -7.13 -13.54 -2.21
C GLU A 183 -6.30 -12.65 -3.14
N ARG A 184 -5.80 -11.48 -2.68
CA ARG A 184 -4.98 -10.58 -3.49
C ARG A 184 -3.52 -10.99 -3.43
N LEU A 185 -2.83 -10.90 -4.56
CA LEU A 185 -1.40 -11.23 -4.68
C LEU A 185 -1.17 -12.72 -4.35
N SER A 186 -1.94 -13.58 -5.02
CA SER A 186 -1.97 -15.04 -4.81
C SER A 186 -1.85 -15.82 -6.11
N CYS A 187 -1.65 -15.12 -7.22
CA CYS A 187 -1.37 -15.69 -8.53
C CYS A 187 -0.15 -14.99 -9.13
N ASN A 188 0.76 -15.70 -9.80
CA ASN A 188 1.96 -15.10 -10.43
C ASN A 188 1.65 -14.03 -11.50
N ASP A 189 0.42 -14.03 -12.03
CA ASP A 189 -0.09 -13.06 -12.99
C ASP A 189 -0.84 -11.89 -12.34
N ASP A 190 -0.86 -11.84 -11.00
CA ASP A 190 -1.32 -10.66 -10.29
C ASP A 190 -0.39 -9.48 -10.51
N LEU A 191 -0.99 -8.30 -10.62
CA LEU A 191 -0.28 -7.03 -10.56
C LEU A 191 0.48 -6.95 -9.23
N TRP A 192 1.74 -6.57 -9.29
CA TRP A 192 2.58 -6.28 -8.14
C TRP A 192 2.29 -4.86 -7.63
N ILE A 193 2.56 -4.62 -6.36
CA ILE A 193 2.09 -3.44 -5.65
C ILE A 193 3.28 -2.59 -5.23
N GLU A 194 3.47 -1.44 -5.88
CA GLU A 194 4.37 -0.41 -5.38
C GLU A 194 3.70 0.35 -4.23
N CYS A 195 4.49 0.71 -3.23
CA CYS A 195 4.08 1.43 -2.02
C CYS A 195 4.65 2.86 -2.04
N PRO A 196 4.15 3.76 -2.92
CA PRO A 196 4.67 5.11 -3.11
C PRO A 196 4.57 6.02 -1.87
N GLY A 197 3.83 5.62 -0.85
CA GLY A 197 3.74 6.31 0.44
C GLY A 197 4.97 6.16 1.32
N ASP A 198 5.90 5.27 0.96
CA ASP A 198 7.18 5.10 1.63
C ASP A 198 8.34 5.30 0.66
N SER A 199 9.53 5.47 1.23
CA SER A 199 10.78 5.56 0.50
C SER A 199 11.86 4.74 1.21
N TYR A 200 12.72 4.09 0.42
CA TYR A 200 13.88 3.36 0.91
C TYR A 200 15.16 3.92 0.28
N SER A 201 16.23 4.02 1.07
CA SER A 201 17.56 4.45 0.62
C SER A 201 18.61 3.42 1.02
N PHE A 202 19.43 2.94 0.09
CA PHE A 202 20.45 1.93 0.41
C PHE A 202 21.58 2.48 1.30
N THR A 203 21.79 3.79 1.27
CA THR A 203 22.71 4.52 2.16
C THR A 203 22.01 5.77 2.72
N PRO A 204 22.32 6.20 3.96
CA PRO A 204 21.66 7.36 4.58
C PRO A 204 21.78 8.67 3.79
N ASP A 205 22.85 8.83 3.00
CA ASP A 205 23.30 10.15 2.55
C ASP A 205 23.25 10.42 1.04
N ASN A 206 23.01 9.46 0.14
CA ASN A 206 23.16 9.75 -1.30
C ASN A 206 22.50 8.81 -2.34
N ASP A 207 21.66 7.84 -1.96
CA ASP A 207 21.09 6.91 -2.97
C ASP A 207 19.81 7.43 -3.65
N PRO A 208 19.57 7.05 -4.92
CA PRO A 208 18.28 7.29 -5.56
C PRO A 208 17.18 6.61 -4.75
N LEU A 209 16.17 7.40 -4.37
CA LEU A 209 15.02 6.92 -3.61
C LEU A 209 14.39 5.74 -4.36
N SER A 210 14.31 4.62 -3.67
CA SER A 210 13.61 3.43 -4.15
C SER A 210 12.25 3.35 -3.47
N THR A 211 11.26 2.82 -4.19
CA THR A 211 9.92 2.60 -3.66
C THR A 211 9.82 1.16 -3.19
N PRO A 212 9.37 0.90 -1.96
CA PRO A 212 9.06 -0.46 -1.53
C PRO A 212 7.96 -1.07 -2.38
N PHE A 213 8.00 -2.38 -2.60
CA PHE A 213 6.95 -3.10 -3.30
C PHE A 213 6.68 -4.46 -2.67
N LEU A 214 5.49 -5.00 -2.93
CA LEU A 214 5.18 -6.41 -2.75
C LEU A 214 4.91 -7.08 -4.09
N ASN A 215 5.39 -8.30 -4.26
CA ASN A 215 5.13 -9.12 -5.44
C ASN A 215 4.76 -10.55 -5.04
N ILE A 216 4.45 -11.35 -6.05
CA ILE A 216 4.36 -12.80 -5.93
C ILE A 216 5.12 -13.44 -7.08
N ILE A 217 6.00 -14.38 -6.72
CA ILE A 217 6.81 -15.17 -7.64
C ILE A 217 6.77 -16.61 -7.14
N ASP A 218 6.44 -17.55 -8.03
CA ASP A 218 6.37 -18.98 -7.72
C ASP A 218 5.51 -19.32 -6.49
N GLY A 219 4.44 -18.54 -6.27
CA GLY A 219 3.52 -18.70 -5.14
C GLY A 219 4.00 -18.08 -3.83
N GLU A 220 5.20 -17.51 -3.78
CA GLU A 220 5.75 -16.86 -2.59
C GLU A 220 5.62 -15.34 -2.70
N ILE A 221 5.15 -14.70 -1.62
CA ILE A 221 5.13 -13.23 -1.54
C ILE A 221 6.54 -12.74 -1.33
N GLY A 222 6.96 -11.76 -2.12
CA GLY A 222 8.20 -11.04 -1.90
C GLY A 222 7.98 -9.59 -1.51
N VAL A 223 8.91 -9.06 -0.72
CA VAL A 223 9.01 -7.64 -0.35
C VAL A 223 10.37 -7.12 -0.78
N GLY A 224 10.39 -6.00 -1.49
CA GLY A 224 11.62 -5.45 -2.06
C GLY A 224 11.53 -3.96 -2.31
N THR A 225 12.48 -3.45 -3.08
CA THR A 225 12.54 -2.04 -3.48
C THR A 225 12.87 -1.93 -4.96
N VAL A 226 12.22 -1.00 -5.66
CA VAL A 226 12.45 -0.71 -7.07
C VAL A 226 12.81 0.76 -7.26
N PRO A 227 13.70 1.13 -8.21
CA PRO A 227 13.97 2.53 -8.50
C PRO A 227 12.69 3.31 -8.85
N THR A 228 12.48 4.46 -8.21
CA THR A 228 11.25 5.28 -8.35
C THR A 228 10.90 5.68 -9.79
N TYR A 229 11.88 5.75 -10.69
CA TYR A 229 11.71 6.23 -12.05
C TYR A 229 11.50 5.13 -13.08
N GLU A 230 11.61 3.85 -12.69
CA GLU A 230 11.60 2.73 -13.64
C GLU A 230 10.18 2.17 -13.79
N PRO A 231 9.50 2.39 -14.93
CA PRO A 231 8.17 1.82 -15.12
C PRO A 231 8.30 0.34 -15.46
N GLY A 232 7.38 -0.48 -14.95
CA GLY A 232 7.39 -1.91 -15.26
C GLY A 232 5.99 -2.47 -15.43
N ALA A 233 5.83 -3.36 -16.42
CA ALA A 233 4.53 -3.91 -16.78
C ALA A 233 3.81 -4.63 -15.63
N ARG A 234 4.55 -5.17 -14.66
CA ARG A 234 3.99 -5.90 -13.52
C ARG A 234 3.58 -5.01 -12.36
N TYR A 235 4.01 -3.75 -12.31
CA TYR A 235 3.82 -2.89 -11.15
C TYR A 235 2.62 -1.98 -11.29
N GLY A 236 1.97 -1.66 -10.18
CA GLY A 236 1.06 -0.53 -10.04
C GLY A 236 1.20 0.11 -8.68
N SER A 237 1.08 1.44 -8.63
CA SER A 237 1.24 2.24 -7.41
C SER A 237 -0.04 2.28 -6.56
N ALA A 238 0.00 1.72 -5.35
CA ALA A 238 -1.12 1.76 -4.42
C ALA A 238 -1.38 3.18 -3.90
N THR A 239 -2.66 3.56 -3.79
CA THR A 239 -3.06 4.90 -3.37
C THR A 239 -4.25 4.91 -2.42
N LEU A 240 -4.31 5.93 -1.58
CA LEU A 240 -5.44 6.31 -0.74
C LEU A 240 -6.03 7.63 -1.20
N PHE A 241 -7.30 7.85 -0.85
CA PHE A 241 -8.06 9.03 -1.25
C PHE A 241 -8.66 9.72 -0.03
N LEU A 242 -8.50 11.04 0.04
CA LEU A 242 -9.25 11.88 0.96
C LEU A 242 -10.69 12.07 0.45
N PRO A 243 -11.71 12.04 1.32
CA PRO A 243 -13.09 12.35 0.98
C PRO A 243 -13.30 13.76 0.41
#